data_AF-A0A6I0IC77-F1
#
_entry.id   AF-A0A6I0IC77-F1
#
_cell.length_a   1.000
_cell.length_b   1.000
_cell.length_c   1.000
_cell.angle_alpha   90.00
_cell.angle_beta   90.00
_cell.angle_gamma   90.00
#
_symmetry.space_group_name_H-M   'P 1'
#
loop_
_entity.id
_entity.type
_entity.pdbx_description
1 polymer ?
#
loop_
_entity_poly.entity_id
_entity_poly.type
_entity_poly.pdbx_seq_one_letter_code
_entity_poly.pdbx_strand_id
1 'polypeptide(L)'
;MNYSIKLNLLKFKNSCVVTVKGATATKRGVFIPIEDNNIFISADDNLKAKGAYIDSTAWENQSPGKYGDTHSIRQSLDKEVRERMTEDDLKAVPYIGNMKPYEVQNTSSSVNAPTAQVDENLDDLPF
;
A
#
# COMPACT_ATOMS: atom_id res chain seq x y z
N MET A 1 1.55 18.82 4.13
CA MET A 1 0.31 18.01 4.09
C MET A 1 0.73 16.55 4.28
N ASN A 2 0.00 15.78 5.10
CA ASN A 2 0.30 14.36 5.32
C ASN A 2 -0.44 13.49 4.29
N TYR A 3 0.06 12.29 4.02
CA TYR A 3 -0.51 11.36 3.04
C TYR A 3 -0.66 9.95 3.60
N SER A 4 -1.75 9.27 3.24
CA SER A 4 -1.87 7.82 3.37
C SER A 4 -1.28 7.15 2.14
N ILE A 5 -0.53 6.06 2.34
CA ILE A 5 0.15 5.34 1.27
C ILE A 5 -0.38 3.90 1.21
N LYS A 6 -0.70 3.42 0.00
CA LYS A 6 -1.04 2.02 -0.24
C LYS A 6 -0.14 1.45 -1.33
N LEU A 7 0.52 0.33 -1.02
CA LEU A 7 1.35 -0.42 -1.96
C LEU A 7 0.71 -1.78 -2.27
N ASN A 8 0.77 -2.19 -3.53
CA ASN A 8 0.44 -3.53 -3.98
C ASN A 8 1.75 -4.31 -4.20
N LEU A 9 2.10 -5.11 -3.20
CA LEU A 9 3.34 -5.89 -3.21
C LEU A 9 3.37 -6.98 -4.30
N LEU A 10 2.23 -7.34 -4.88
CA LEU A 10 2.15 -8.31 -5.99
C LEU A 10 2.43 -7.68 -7.36
N LYS A 11 2.65 -6.37 -7.42
CA LYS A 11 3.08 -5.69 -8.66
C LYS A 11 4.59 -5.65 -8.84
N PHE A 12 5.36 -6.07 -7.83
CA PHE A 12 6.79 -6.31 -7.99
C PHE A 12 7.00 -7.52 -8.91
N LYS A 13 8.04 -7.46 -9.73
CA LYS A 13 8.37 -8.48 -10.73
C LYS A 13 8.54 -9.83 -10.04
N ASN A 14 7.88 -10.85 -10.58
CA ASN A 14 7.93 -12.24 -10.09
C ASN A 14 7.58 -12.40 -8.59
N SER A 15 6.82 -11.46 -8.03
CA SER A 15 6.35 -11.56 -6.64
C SER A 15 5.14 -12.49 -6.53
N CYS A 16 5.02 -13.17 -5.39
CA CYS A 16 3.92 -14.08 -5.13
C CYS A 16 3.61 -14.23 -3.63
N VAL A 17 2.41 -14.72 -3.32
CA VAL A 17 2.07 -15.13 -1.95
C VAL A 17 2.58 -16.55 -1.74
N VAL A 18 3.41 -16.74 -0.72
CA VAL A 18 3.99 -18.03 -0.38
C VAL A 18 3.55 -18.46 1.01
N THR A 19 3.44 -19.77 1.20
CA THR A 19 3.21 -20.38 2.50
C THR A 19 4.49 -21.10 2.92
N VAL A 20 5.12 -20.62 3.99
CA VAL A 20 6.38 -21.16 4.50
C VAL A 20 6.08 -21.97 5.76
N LYS A 21 6.40 -23.26 5.72
CA LYS A 21 6.34 -24.15 6.89
C LYS A 21 7.65 -24.05 7.66
N GLY A 22 7.60 -23.40 8.83
CA GLY A 22 8.70 -23.40 9.80
C GLY A 22 8.63 -24.59 10.74
N ALA A 23 9.60 -24.70 11.64
CA ALA A 23 9.67 -25.76 12.64
C ALA A 23 8.48 -25.74 13.62
N THR A 24 7.97 -24.55 13.96
CA THR A 24 6.91 -24.37 14.96
C THR A 24 5.58 -23.90 14.39
N ALA A 25 5.59 -23.26 13.21
CA ALA A 25 4.38 -22.69 12.61
C ALA A 25 4.50 -22.60 11.09
N THR A 26 3.34 -22.64 10.44
CA THR A 26 3.21 -22.29 9.02
C THR A 26 2.76 -20.85 8.91
N LYS A 27 3.46 -20.04 8.12
CA LYS A 27 3.13 -18.62 7.91
C LYS A 27 2.91 -18.34 6.43
N ARG A 28 1.96 -17.45 6.13
CA ARG A 28 1.80 -16.87 4.80
C ARG A 28 2.57 -15.56 4.74
N GLY A 29 3.28 -15.34 3.64
CA GLY A 29 4.04 -14.13 3.38
C GLY A 29 4.03 -13.77 1.90
N VAL A 30 4.65 -12.65 1.57
CA VAL A 30 4.91 -12.26 0.18
C VAL A 30 6.38 -12.49 -0.09
N PHE A 31 6.67 -13.23 -1.16
CA PHE A 31 8.02 -13.38 -1.71
C PHE A 31 8.22 -12.33 -2.80
N ILE A 32 9.30 -11.56 -2.69
CA ILE A 32 9.72 -10.57 -3.69
C ILE A 32 11.20 -10.86 -3.98
N PRO A 33 11.55 -11.33 -5.20
CA PRO A 33 12.94 -11.58 -5.55
C PRO A 33 13.76 -10.29 -5.55
N ILE A 34 14.98 -10.35 -5.00
CA ILE A 34 15.86 -9.19 -4.80
C ILE A 34 16.38 -8.69 -6.14
N GLU A 35 16.93 -9.59 -6.95
CA GLU A 35 17.60 -9.30 -8.22
C GLU A 35 16.61 -8.78 -9.28
N ASP A 36 15.40 -9.34 -9.31
CA ASP A 36 14.35 -8.92 -10.26
C ASP A 36 13.80 -7.52 -9.97
N ASN A 37 13.91 -7.08 -8.71
CA ASN A 37 13.31 -5.84 -8.22
C ASN A 37 14.36 -4.88 -7.68
N ASN A 38 15.65 -5.04 -7.99
CA ASN A 38 16.73 -4.13 -7.57
C ASN A 38 16.63 -3.75 -6.07
N ILE A 39 16.33 -4.72 -5.21
CA ILE A 39 16.20 -4.45 -3.79
C ILE A 39 17.60 -4.24 -3.23
N PHE A 40 17.85 -3.07 -2.65
CA PHE A 40 19.13 -2.78 -2.02
C PHE A 40 19.21 -3.47 -0.67
N ILE A 41 20.18 -4.36 -0.50
CA ILE A 41 20.45 -5.04 0.77
C ILE A 41 21.59 -4.32 1.48
N SER A 42 21.30 -3.72 2.64
CA SER A 42 22.36 -3.23 3.52
C SER A 42 22.90 -4.38 4.36
N ALA A 43 24.22 -4.46 4.52
CA ALA A 43 24.88 -5.45 5.36
C ALA A 43 25.60 -4.77 6.53
N ASP A 44 25.80 -5.51 7.61
CA ASP A 44 26.68 -5.11 8.71
C ASP A 44 28.15 -5.44 8.41
N ASP A 45 29.05 -5.09 9.35
CA ASP A 45 30.49 -5.35 9.25
C ASP A 45 30.86 -6.83 9.10
N ASN A 46 29.91 -7.75 9.37
CA ASN A 46 30.07 -9.20 9.23
C ASN A 46 29.37 -9.75 7.98
N LEU A 47 29.03 -8.89 7.01
CA LEU A 47 28.34 -9.25 5.78
C LEU A 47 26.96 -9.89 5.99
N LYS A 48 26.31 -9.64 7.13
CA LYS A 48 24.94 -10.09 7.38
C LYS A 48 23.94 -9.02 6.95
N ALA A 49 22.92 -9.44 6.21
CA ALA A 49 21.84 -8.54 5.79
C ALA A 49 21.14 -7.92 7.02
N LYS A 50 21.10 -6.59 7.05
CA LYS A 50 20.51 -5.76 8.11
C LYS A 50 19.23 -5.07 7.65
N GLY A 51 19.14 -4.73 6.36
CA GLY A 51 17.97 -4.07 5.78
C GLY A 51 17.80 -4.40 4.31
N ALA A 52 16.56 -4.29 3.84
CA ALA A 52 16.18 -4.46 2.44
C ALA A 52 15.33 -3.27 2.03
N TYR A 53 15.75 -2.54 1.00
CA TYR A 53 15.17 -1.26 0.61
C TYR A 53 14.70 -1.28 -0.84
N ILE A 54 13.54 -0.67 -1.07
CA ILE A 54 13.01 -0.39 -2.40
C ILE A 54 12.77 1.11 -2.45
N ASP A 55 13.49 1.78 -3.33
CA ASP A 55 13.26 3.20 -3.59
C ASP A 55 12.02 3.36 -4.47
N SER A 56 11.21 4.38 -4.16
CA SER A 56 9.97 4.66 -4.86
C SER A 56 9.77 6.15 -5.02
N THR A 57 9.16 6.54 -6.15
CA THR A 57 8.80 7.92 -6.44
C THR A 57 7.29 8.03 -6.55
N ALA A 58 6.71 9.03 -5.88
CA ALA A 58 5.30 9.40 -6.02
C ALA A 58 5.16 10.55 -7.01
N TRP A 59 4.31 10.37 -8.01
CA TRP A 59 4.02 11.36 -9.04
C TRP A 59 2.62 11.89 -8.84
N GLU A 60 2.47 13.22 -8.80
CA GLU A 60 1.16 13.85 -8.74
C GLU A 60 0.33 13.48 -9.99
N ASN A 61 -0.92 13.12 -9.76
CA ASN A 61 -1.85 12.78 -10.83
C ASN A 61 -2.39 14.09 -11.44
N GLN A 62 -2.60 14.10 -12.75
CA GLN A 62 -3.20 15.25 -13.45
C GLN A 62 -4.61 15.60 -12.92
N SER A 63 -5.33 14.60 -12.44
CA SER A 63 -6.60 14.75 -11.75
C SER A 63 -6.69 13.74 -10.59
N PRO A 64 -7.44 14.04 -9.52
CA PRO A 64 -7.67 13.08 -8.45
C PRO A 64 -8.30 11.78 -9.00
N GLY A 65 -7.79 10.65 -8.55
CA GLY A 65 -8.34 9.34 -8.87
C GLY A 65 -9.73 9.15 -8.27
N LYS A 66 -10.46 8.13 -8.76
CA LYS A 66 -11.84 7.80 -8.33
C LYS A 66 -12.01 7.70 -6.81
N TYR A 67 -10.96 7.34 -6.07
CA TYR A 67 -10.97 7.13 -4.63
C TYR A 67 -10.23 8.23 -3.85
N GLY A 68 -10.00 9.39 -4.47
CA GLY A 68 -9.30 10.52 -3.85
C GLY A 68 -7.76 10.42 -3.91
N ASP A 69 -7.23 9.51 -4.72
CA ASP A 69 -5.79 9.32 -4.89
C ASP A 69 -5.21 10.48 -5.70
N THR A 70 -4.29 11.22 -5.09
CA THR A 70 -3.65 12.38 -5.72
C THR A 70 -2.30 12.05 -6.30
N HIS A 71 -1.67 10.94 -5.90
CA HIS A 71 -0.39 10.53 -6.46
C HIS A 71 -0.38 9.04 -6.83
N SER A 72 0.40 8.72 -7.85
CA SER A 72 0.72 7.35 -8.25
C SER A 72 2.18 7.02 -7.92
N ILE A 73 2.42 5.86 -7.34
CA ILE A 73 3.76 5.44 -6.90
C ILE A 73 4.35 4.44 -7.90
N ARG A 74 5.58 4.71 -8.35
CA ARG A 74 6.40 3.78 -9.12
C ARG A 74 7.67 3.43 -8.36
N GLN A 75 8.20 2.24 -8.62
CA GLN A 75 9.54 1.91 -8.18
C GLN A 75 10.57 2.81 -8.87
N SER A 76 11.51 3.34 -8.09
CA SER A 76 12.70 4.01 -8.61
C SER A 76 13.68 2.93 -9.05
N LEU A 77 14.08 2.98 -10.31
CA LEU A 77 15.12 2.11 -10.86
C LEU A 77 16.43 2.88 -10.94
N ASP A 78 17.53 2.20 -10.62
CA ASP A 78 18.87 2.76 -10.74
C ASP A 78 19.18 3.15 -12.19
N LYS A 79 20.06 4.12 -12.35
CA LYS A 79 20.44 4.67 -13.66
C LYS A 79 20.89 3.57 -14.61
N GLU A 80 21.73 2.65 -14.16
CA GLU A 80 22.24 1.57 -15.00
C GLU A 80 21.14 0.59 -15.43
N VAL A 81 20.15 0.34 -14.56
CA VAL A 81 18.99 -0.50 -14.90
C VAL A 81 18.14 0.21 -15.94
N ARG A 82 17.89 1.51 -15.76
CA ARG A 82 17.15 2.33 -16.72
C ARG A 82 17.81 2.40 -18.09
N GLU A 83 19.13 2.50 -18.13
CA GLU A 83 19.91 2.56 -19.38
C GLU A 83 19.93 1.23 -20.14
N ARG A 84 19.77 0.11 -19.44
CA ARG A 84 19.65 -1.23 -20.05
C ARG A 84 18.22 -1.55 -20.52
N MET A 85 17.23 -0.79 -20.08
CA MET A 85 15.83 -0.99 -20.45
C MET A 85 15.49 -0.21 -21.71
N THR A 86 14.66 -0.80 -22.57
CA THR A 86 14.08 -0.06 -23.69
C THR A 86 13.06 0.96 -23.17
N GLU A 87 12.70 1.96 -23.99
CA GLU A 87 11.62 2.89 -23.62
C GLU A 87 10.30 2.19 -23.33
N ASP A 88 10.02 1.10 -24.05
CA ASP A 88 8.79 0.31 -23.86
C ASP A 88 8.83 -0.45 -22.53
N ASP A 89 9.98 -0.99 -22.15
CA ASP A 89 10.15 -1.63 -20.84
C ASP A 89 9.97 -0.63 -19.70
N LEU A 90 10.52 0.59 -19.85
CA LEU A 90 10.37 1.67 -18.87
C LEU A 90 8.90 2.12 -18.74
N LYS A 91 8.17 2.20 -19.84
CA LYS A 91 6.73 2.51 -19.85
C LYS A 91 5.91 1.38 -19.23
N ALA A 92 6.33 0.14 -19.42
CA ALA A 92 5.67 -1.05 -18.88
C ALA A 92 5.90 -1.24 -17.36
N VAL A 93 6.87 -0.55 -16.75
CA VAL A 93 7.08 -0.60 -15.29
C VAL A 93 5.78 -0.24 -14.57
N PRO A 94 5.18 -1.17 -13.81
CA PRO A 94 3.87 -0.97 -13.24
C PRO A 94 3.90 0.04 -12.09
N TYR A 95 2.81 0.79 -11.94
CA TYR A 95 2.56 1.56 -10.71
C TYR A 95 2.32 0.61 -9.55
N ILE A 96 3.20 0.62 -8.55
CA ILE A 96 3.17 -0.26 -7.39
C ILE A 96 2.23 0.23 -6.29
N GLY A 97 1.71 1.46 -6.38
CA GLY A 97 0.84 1.99 -5.34
C GLY A 97 0.30 3.38 -5.65
N ASN A 98 -0.34 3.97 -4.64
CA ASN A 98 -1.01 5.26 -4.70
C ASN A 98 -0.94 5.97 -3.36
N MET A 99 -1.09 7.30 -3.39
CA MET A 99 -1.21 8.14 -2.21
C MET A 99 -2.48 8.97 -2.27
N LYS A 100 -3.07 9.18 -1.11
CA LYS A 100 -4.17 10.12 -0.90
C LYS A 100 -3.87 11.02 0.28
N PRO A 101 -4.37 12.26 0.31
CA PRO A 101 -4.24 13.12 1.49
C PRO A 101 -4.68 12.39 2.75
N TYR A 102 -3.90 12.53 3.82
CA TYR A 102 -4.24 11.97 5.11
C TYR A 102 -5.29 12.86 5.77
N GLU A 103 -6.50 12.35 5.84
CA GLU A 103 -7.60 12.98 6.58
C GLU A 103 -7.68 12.32 7.95
N VAL A 104 -7.52 13.13 9.02
CA VAL A 104 -7.92 12.70 10.36
C VAL A 104 -9.43 12.62 10.34
N GLN A 105 -9.99 11.41 10.42
CA GLN A 105 -11.42 11.26 10.71
C GLN A 105 -11.66 11.83 12.10
N ASN A 106 -12.07 13.09 12.18
CA ASN A 106 -12.75 13.60 13.36
C ASN A 106 -14.08 12.85 13.43
N THR A 107 -14.18 11.84 14.29
CA THR A 107 -15.41 11.10 14.58
C THR A 107 -16.38 11.97 15.39
N SER A 108 -16.72 13.14 14.87
CA SER A 108 -17.81 14.00 15.30
C SER A 108 -18.66 14.42 14.09
N SER A 109 -18.83 13.50 13.14
CA SER A 109 -19.95 13.57 12.22
C SER A 109 -21.21 13.31 13.06
N SER A 110 -21.93 14.38 13.37
CA SER A 110 -23.21 14.33 14.07
C SER A 110 -24.09 13.23 13.47
N VAL A 111 -24.34 12.18 14.24
CA VAL A 111 -25.40 11.24 13.93
C VAL A 111 -26.69 12.05 13.99
N ASN A 112 -27.30 12.35 12.85
CA ASN A 112 -28.71 12.72 12.81
C ASN A 112 -29.49 11.44 13.15
N ALA A 113 -29.59 11.15 14.44
CA ALA A 113 -30.52 10.17 14.93
C ALA A 113 -31.92 10.78 14.68
N PRO A 114 -32.82 10.07 13.95
CA PRO A 114 -34.21 10.51 13.93
C PRO A 114 -34.70 10.52 15.38
N THR A 115 -35.13 11.68 15.87
CA THR A 115 -35.79 11.80 17.17
C THR A 115 -37.08 11.00 17.06
N ALA A 116 -37.09 9.79 17.61
CA ALA A 116 -38.34 9.06 17.80
C ALA A 116 -39.18 9.89 18.77
N GLN A 117 -40.34 10.38 18.32
CA GLN A 117 -41.38 10.79 19.26
C GLN A 117 -41.81 9.52 19.99
N VAL A 118 -41.62 9.51 21.31
CA VAL A 118 -42.16 8.46 22.16
C VAL A 118 -43.67 8.64 22.13
N ASP A 119 -44.38 7.67 21.55
CA ASP A 119 -45.83 7.57 21.72
C ASP A 119 -46.08 7.23 23.21
N GLU A 120 -46.87 8.05 23.91
CA GLU A 120 -47.04 7.95 25.37
C GLU A 120 -47.84 6.71 25.81
N ASN A 121 -48.31 5.88 24.87
CA ASN A 121 -48.93 4.60 25.18
C ASN A 121 -47.87 3.50 25.40
N LEU A 122 -47.36 3.44 26.62
CA LEU A 122 -46.47 2.37 27.12
C LEU A 122 -47.19 1.02 27.35
N ASP A 123 -48.51 0.95 27.12
CA ASP A 123 -49.35 -0.21 27.44
C ASP A 123 -49.34 -1.32 26.36
N ASP A 124 -48.66 -1.14 25.23
CA ASP A 124 -48.61 -2.13 24.11
C ASP A 124 -47.20 -2.72 23.86
N LEU A 125 -46.34 -2.78 24.89
CA LEU A 125 -45.05 -3.48 24.80
C LEU A 125 -45.14 -4.90 25.40
N PRO A 126 -44.78 -5.96 24.66
CA PRO A 126 -44.95 -7.34 25.12
C PRO A 126 -43.73 -7.88 25.91
N PHE A 127 -43.07 -7.02 26.70
CA PHE A 127 -42.02 -7.41 27.64
C PHE A 127 -42.08 -6.55 28.90
#